data_AF-A0A353JAN2-F1
#
_entry.id   AF-A0A353JAN2-F1
#
_cell.length_a   1.000
_cell.length_b   1.000
_cell.length_c   1.000
_cell.angle_alpha   90.00
_cell.angle_beta   90.00
_cell.angle_gamma   90.00
#
_symmetry.space_group_name_H-M   'P 1'
#
loop_
_entity.id
_entity.type
_entity.pdbx_description
1 polymer ?
#
loop_
_entity_poly.entity_id
_entity_poly.type
_entity_poly.pdbx_seq_one_letter_code
_entity_poly.pdbx_strand_id
1 'polypeptide(L)'
;MITYKDLANYIFQDVNETIEDLEKRFPQRTLPLNAEVTRFAPSPTGFLHLGSLFTSLVACKVAHDTNGVFYIRLEDTDTKREIEGSGEQLITQLEHFGVIPDEGYLGNSEKGIYGPYVQSKRAHIYRVCIKYLMEQGRAYPCFCSHEQIEEIRAVQEAMKVVPGYYGEYAMCRNISPEEALNRIKAGEKYVIRFRSLGNHNDKVTFHDLIRGDISIAQNDLDVVIMKSDGLPTYHFAHAVDDHFMRTTTVLRGEEWIASVPIHLELFKALNFPLPNYAHLPVIMKLDNGNRRKLSKRKDPEASVAHFIEEGFPKESLKAYLMSIANSNFEEWTTINHSFDIDEFKFSFDKMSLDGVLF
;
A
#
# COMPACT_ATOMS: atom_id res chain seq x y z
N MET A 1 8.96 -34.68 -16.67
CA MET A 1 9.46 -33.31 -16.42
C MET A 1 8.63 -32.71 -15.31
N ILE A 2 9.26 -32.13 -14.28
CA ILE A 2 8.57 -31.42 -13.19
C ILE A 2 7.88 -30.18 -13.79
N THR A 3 6.60 -30.00 -13.52
CA THR A 3 5.83 -28.81 -13.96
C THR A 3 5.89 -27.68 -12.93
N TYR A 4 5.46 -26.47 -13.32
CA TYR A 4 5.28 -25.37 -12.37
C TYR A 4 4.28 -25.71 -11.25
N LYS A 5 3.24 -26.49 -11.58
CA LYS A 5 2.26 -26.95 -10.62
C LYS A 5 2.86 -27.92 -9.59
N ASP A 6 3.72 -28.83 -10.03
CA ASP A 6 4.42 -29.75 -9.13
C ASP A 6 5.34 -28.99 -8.17
N LEU A 7 6.08 -27.99 -8.67
CA LEU A 7 6.93 -27.13 -7.84
C LEU A 7 6.12 -26.32 -6.83
N ALA A 8 5.01 -25.70 -7.26
CA ALA A 8 4.14 -24.92 -6.39
C ALA A 8 3.53 -25.79 -5.27
N ASN A 9 3.06 -26.99 -5.61
CA ASN A 9 2.54 -27.94 -4.63
C ASN A 9 3.60 -28.44 -3.66
N TYR A 10 4.86 -28.56 -4.10
CA TYR A 10 5.96 -28.92 -3.20
C TYR A 10 6.26 -27.80 -2.19
N ILE A 11 6.31 -26.54 -2.64
CA ILE A 11 6.59 -25.39 -1.75
C ILE A 11 5.43 -25.11 -0.79
N PHE A 12 4.19 -25.27 -1.26
CA PHE A 12 2.96 -24.94 -0.53
C PHE A 12 2.10 -26.19 -0.29
N GLN A 13 2.74 -27.25 0.21
CA GLN A 13 2.09 -28.54 0.50
C GLN A 13 0.94 -28.45 1.52
N ASP A 14 0.98 -27.45 2.40
CA ASP A 14 -0.01 -27.14 3.43
C ASP A 14 -1.16 -26.26 2.92
N VAL A 15 -1.08 -25.75 1.69
CA VAL A 15 -2.05 -24.84 1.11
C VAL A 15 -2.99 -25.60 0.18
N ASN A 16 -4.16 -25.96 0.72
CA ASN A 16 -5.24 -26.60 -0.03
C ASN A 16 -6.35 -25.64 -0.44
N GLU A 17 -6.41 -24.47 0.20
CA GLU A 17 -7.37 -23.41 -0.11
C GLU A 17 -7.07 -22.75 -1.46
N THR A 18 -8.11 -22.40 -2.22
CA THR A 18 -8.00 -21.67 -3.49
C THR A 18 -8.40 -20.20 -3.35
N ILE A 19 -8.15 -19.41 -4.40
CA ILE A 19 -8.65 -18.02 -4.45
C ILE A 19 -10.18 -18.00 -4.35
N GLU A 20 -10.90 -18.92 -4.99
CA GLU A 20 -12.37 -19.00 -4.92
C GLU A 20 -12.88 -19.27 -3.50
N ASP A 21 -12.13 -20.02 -2.69
CA ASP A 21 -12.47 -20.23 -1.29
C ASP A 21 -12.23 -18.96 -0.46
N LEU A 22 -11.17 -18.21 -0.75
CA LEU A 22 -10.96 -16.87 -0.18
C LEU A 22 -12.05 -15.87 -0.61
N GLU A 23 -12.53 -15.93 -1.85
CA GLU A 23 -13.65 -15.10 -2.32
C GLU A 23 -14.92 -15.35 -1.50
N LYS A 24 -15.20 -16.62 -1.16
CA LYS A 24 -16.33 -17.00 -0.29
C LYS A 24 -16.12 -16.53 1.15
N ARG A 25 -14.89 -16.61 1.65
CA ARG A 25 -14.53 -16.16 3.01
C ARG A 25 -14.66 -14.65 3.16
N PHE A 26 -14.32 -13.90 2.12
CA PHE A 26 -14.32 -12.45 2.11
C PHE A 26 -15.34 -11.89 1.12
N PRO A 27 -16.65 -11.99 1.37
CA PRO A 27 -17.67 -11.66 0.37
C PRO A 27 -17.65 -10.18 -0.04
N GLN A 28 -18.27 -9.87 -1.19
CA GLN A 28 -18.52 -8.48 -1.59
C GLN A 28 -19.33 -7.73 -0.52
N ARG A 29 -19.04 -6.44 -0.34
CA ARG A 29 -19.75 -5.61 0.63
C ARG A 29 -21.15 -5.26 0.11
N THR A 30 -22.13 -5.26 1.01
CA THR A 30 -23.47 -4.76 0.70
C THR A 30 -23.53 -3.27 1.02
N LEU A 31 -23.18 -2.43 0.04
CA LEU A 31 -23.13 -0.97 0.16
C LEU A 31 -23.88 -0.30 -1.00
N PRO A 32 -24.26 0.99 -0.87
CA PRO A 32 -24.76 1.78 -1.99
C PRO A 32 -23.83 1.78 -3.20
N LEU A 33 -24.36 1.98 -4.42
CA LEU A 33 -23.61 1.86 -5.69
C LEU A 33 -22.36 2.74 -5.77
N ASN A 34 -22.38 3.93 -5.15
CA ASN A 34 -21.28 4.91 -5.18
C ASN A 34 -20.52 4.96 -3.85
N ALA A 35 -20.73 3.98 -2.97
CA ALA A 35 -20.09 3.95 -1.66
C ALA A 35 -18.60 3.60 -1.80
N GLU A 36 -17.76 4.42 -1.20
CA GLU A 36 -16.31 4.24 -1.24
C GLU A 36 -15.81 3.47 -0.02
N VAL A 37 -15.10 2.37 -0.28
CA VAL A 37 -14.37 1.61 0.71
C VAL A 37 -12.92 2.04 0.65
N THR A 38 -12.51 2.79 1.66
CA THR A 38 -11.19 3.39 1.75
C THR A 38 -10.46 2.82 2.96
N ARG A 39 -9.13 3.01 3.00
CA ARG A 39 -8.33 2.55 4.13
C ARG A 39 -7.18 3.47 4.47
N PHE A 40 -6.81 3.44 5.75
CA PHE A 40 -5.50 3.86 6.19
C PHE A 40 -4.66 2.63 6.53
N ALA A 41 -3.50 2.51 5.89
CA ALA A 41 -2.64 1.33 5.98
C ALA A 41 -1.24 1.69 6.52
N PRO A 42 -1.11 1.98 7.83
CA PRO A 42 0.17 2.37 8.40
C PRO A 42 1.07 1.16 8.70
N SER A 43 2.38 1.35 8.53
CA SER A 43 3.38 0.46 9.12
C SER A 43 3.76 0.94 10.54
N PRO A 44 3.89 0.04 11.53
CA PRO A 44 4.23 0.38 12.92
C PRO A 44 5.72 0.74 13.08
N THR A 45 6.16 1.82 12.42
CA THR A 45 7.58 2.19 12.28
C THR A 45 7.94 3.51 12.99
N GLY A 46 7.04 3.99 13.86
CA GLY A 46 7.23 5.21 14.64
C GLY A 46 5.96 6.03 14.77
N PHE A 47 6.13 7.34 14.94
CA PHE A 47 5.04 8.26 15.22
C PHE A 47 4.12 8.49 14.00
N LEU A 48 2.88 8.90 14.27
CA LEU A 48 1.93 9.35 13.26
C LEU A 48 2.40 10.69 12.67
N HIS A 49 2.78 10.66 11.40
CA HIS A 49 3.18 11.86 10.68
C HIS A 49 1.96 12.71 10.31
N LEU A 50 2.09 14.04 10.27
CA LEU A 50 1.00 14.94 9.88
C LEU A 50 0.42 14.61 8.50
N GLY A 51 1.28 14.29 7.52
CA GLY A 51 0.84 13.82 6.19
C GLY A 51 0.06 12.50 6.22
N SER A 52 0.33 11.63 7.20
CA SER A 52 -0.42 10.39 7.41
C SER A 52 -1.79 10.69 8.01
N LEU A 53 -1.87 11.60 9.01
CA LEU A 53 -3.13 12.10 9.54
C LEU A 53 -3.98 12.77 8.46
N PHE A 54 -3.36 13.60 7.61
CA PHE A 54 -4.01 14.22 6.46
C PHE A 54 -4.61 13.17 5.52
N THR A 55 -3.83 12.17 5.14
CA THR A 55 -4.29 11.09 4.26
C THR A 55 -5.43 10.29 4.89
N SER A 56 -5.33 9.93 6.17
CA SER A 56 -6.38 9.17 6.86
C SER A 56 -7.66 9.99 7.07
N LEU A 57 -7.53 11.29 7.35
CA LEU A 57 -8.67 12.20 7.49
C LEU A 57 -9.46 12.29 6.18
N VAL A 58 -8.76 12.47 5.05
CA VAL A 58 -9.40 12.51 3.72
C VAL A 58 -10.01 11.17 3.36
N ALA A 59 -9.31 10.05 3.63
CA ALA A 59 -9.84 8.72 3.36
C ALA A 59 -11.13 8.43 4.17
N CYS A 60 -11.13 8.78 5.46
CA CYS A 60 -12.30 8.69 6.33
C CYS A 60 -13.45 9.53 5.81
N LYS A 61 -13.17 10.80 5.46
CA LYS A 61 -14.17 11.74 4.93
C LYS A 61 -14.82 11.23 3.65
N VAL A 62 -14.03 10.72 2.69
CA VAL A 62 -14.53 10.18 1.42
C VAL A 62 -15.45 8.98 1.63
N ALA A 63 -15.07 8.05 2.51
CA ALA A 63 -15.90 6.90 2.83
C ALA A 63 -17.23 7.34 3.44
N HIS A 64 -17.20 8.21 4.45
CA HIS A 64 -18.42 8.66 5.13
C HIS A 64 -19.31 9.54 4.25
N ASP A 65 -18.75 10.38 3.38
CA ASP A 65 -19.54 11.19 2.45
C ASP A 65 -20.33 10.37 1.43
N THR A 66 -19.88 9.16 1.14
CA THR A 66 -20.47 8.24 0.18
C THR A 66 -21.27 7.10 0.84
N ASN A 67 -21.42 7.13 2.17
CA ASN A 67 -21.99 6.03 2.97
C ASN A 67 -21.25 4.69 2.75
N GLY A 68 -19.94 4.78 2.53
CA GLY A 68 -19.03 3.66 2.44
C GLY A 68 -18.39 3.30 3.77
N VAL A 69 -17.19 2.73 3.70
CA VAL A 69 -16.50 2.16 4.86
C VAL A 69 -15.06 2.62 4.88
N PHE A 70 -14.63 3.21 5.98
CA PHE A 70 -13.24 3.49 6.26
C PHE A 70 -12.70 2.45 7.22
N TYR A 71 -11.61 1.77 6.85
CA TYR A 71 -10.97 0.78 7.72
C TYR A 71 -9.48 1.05 7.93
N ILE A 72 -8.93 0.51 9.02
CA ILE A 72 -7.48 0.53 9.28
C ILE A 72 -6.89 -0.87 9.17
N ARG A 73 -5.79 -0.99 8.42
CA ARG A 73 -5.00 -2.23 8.30
C ARG A 73 -3.56 -1.96 8.74
N LEU A 74 -3.05 -2.70 9.72
CA LEU A 74 -1.67 -2.58 10.17
C LEU A 74 -0.74 -3.35 9.22
N GLU A 75 0.21 -2.65 8.61
CA GLU A 75 1.19 -3.20 7.67
C GLU A 75 2.52 -3.50 8.36
N ASP A 76 2.53 -4.56 9.17
CA ASP A 76 3.62 -5.01 10.04
C ASP A 76 4.51 -6.11 9.42
N THR A 77 4.51 -6.23 8.09
CA THR A 77 5.30 -7.28 7.40
C THR A 77 6.81 -7.07 7.46
N ASP A 78 7.28 -5.87 7.84
CA ASP A 78 8.69 -5.56 8.06
C ASP A 78 9.05 -5.53 9.55
N THR A 79 9.23 -6.72 10.11
CA THR A 79 9.55 -6.96 11.52
C THR A 79 10.83 -6.28 12.00
N LYS A 80 11.76 -5.90 11.09
CA LYS A 80 13.01 -5.21 11.48
C LYS A 80 12.79 -3.73 11.81
N ARG A 81 11.74 -3.13 11.23
CA ARG A 81 11.40 -1.72 11.43
C ARG A 81 10.24 -1.52 12.41
N GLU A 82 9.65 -2.61 12.88
CA GLU A 82 8.56 -2.57 13.83
C GLU A 82 9.01 -1.97 15.17
N ILE A 83 8.20 -1.03 15.67
CA ILE A 83 8.34 -0.43 16.99
C ILE A 83 7.11 -0.87 17.79
N GLU A 84 7.33 -1.69 18.81
CA GLU A 84 6.28 -2.18 19.70
C GLU A 84 5.46 -1.02 20.29
N GLY A 85 4.15 -1.18 20.37
CA GLY A 85 3.22 -0.16 20.85
C GLY A 85 2.94 1.01 19.90
N SER A 86 3.74 1.19 18.83
CA SER A 86 3.52 2.30 17.89
C SER A 86 2.19 2.19 17.13
N GLY A 87 1.72 0.96 16.86
CA GLY A 87 0.41 0.72 16.28
C GLY A 87 -0.74 1.19 17.18
N GLU A 88 -0.71 0.89 18.48
CA GLU A 88 -1.73 1.33 19.45
C GLU A 88 -1.72 2.85 19.66
N GLN A 89 -0.51 3.42 19.77
CA GLN A 89 -0.34 4.86 19.89
C GLN A 89 -0.90 5.60 18.67
N LEU A 90 -0.66 5.07 17.47
CA LEU A 90 -1.19 5.62 16.23
C LEU A 90 -2.72 5.63 16.23
N ILE A 91 -3.38 4.56 16.68
CA ILE A 91 -4.85 4.51 16.76
C ILE A 91 -5.36 5.55 17.75
N THR A 92 -4.75 5.63 18.94
CA THR A 92 -5.13 6.62 19.95
C THR A 92 -5.01 8.06 19.43
N GLN A 93 -3.95 8.35 18.65
CA GLN A 93 -3.76 9.66 18.03
C GLN A 93 -4.78 9.94 16.93
N LEU A 94 -5.13 8.96 16.09
CA LEU A 94 -6.16 9.12 15.07
C LEU A 94 -7.53 9.40 15.70
N GLU A 95 -7.91 8.65 16.74
CA GLU A 95 -9.15 8.85 17.49
C GLU A 95 -9.21 10.25 18.12
N HIS A 96 -8.09 10.77 18.63
CA HIS A 96 -8.02 12.14 19.15
C HIS A 96 -8.46 13.19 18.11
N PHE A 97 -8.10 13.00 16.84
CA PHE A 97 -8.50 13.87 15.73
C PHE A 97 -9.80 13.42 15.03
N GLY A 98 -10.57 12.53 15.65
CA GLY A 98 -11.86 12.07 15.13
C GLY A 98 -11.75 11.17 13.88
N VAL A 99 -10.56 10.65 13.57
CA VAL A 99 -10.37 9.68 12.48
C VAL A 99 -10.62 8.29 13.04
N ILE A 100 -11.88 7.88 13.07
CA ILE A 100 -12.32 6.63 13.69
C ILE A 100 -12.70 5.64 12.57
N PRO A 101 -12.08 4.45 12.52
CA PRO A 101 -12.44 3.45 11.53
C PRO A 101 -13.78 2.77 11.85
N ASP A 102 -14.54 2.45 10.81
CA ASP A 102 -15.78 1.68 10.91
C ASP A 102 -15.49 0.22 11.29
N GLU A 103 -14.35 -0.30 10.81
CA GLU A 103 -13.80 -1.62 11.09
C GLU A 103 -12.27 -1.60 10.91
N GLY A 104 -11.55 -2.63 11.35
CA GLY A 104 -10.11 -2.67 11.19
C GLY A 104 -9.35 -3.03 12.46
N TYR A 105 -8.05 -2.73 12.43
CA TYR A 105 -7.18 -2.74 13.60
C TYR A 105 -7.48 -1.54 14.51
N LEU A 106 -7.80 -1.82 15.77
CA LEU A 106 -8.20 -0.84 16.81
C LEU A 106 -7.17 -0.76 17.95
N GLY A 107 -5.90 -1.10 17.67
CA GLY A 107 -4.85 -1.15 18.68
C GLY A 107 -4.80 -2.52 19.37
N ASN A 108 -5.62 -2.71 20.40
CA ASN A 108 -5.62 -3.96 21.18
C ASN A 108 -6.68 -4.98 20.71
N SER A 109 -7.48 -4.61 19.72
CA SER A 109 -8.57 -5.44 19.19
C SER A 109 -8.75 -5.20 17.69
N GLU A 110 -9.58 -6.03 17.07
CA GLU A 110 -9.91 -5.93 15.65
C GLU A 110 -11.43 -6.03 15.50
N LYS A 111 -12.01 -5.26 14.56
CA LYS A 111 -13.45 -5.25 14.26
C LYS A 111 -13.67 -5.50 12.77
N GLY A 112 -14.71 -6.24 12.42
CA GLY A 112 -15.12 -6.48 11.02
C GLY A 112 -14.80 -7.88 10.51
N ILE A 113 -15.40 -8.23 9.37
CA ILE A 113 -15.36 -9.61 8.83
C ILE A 113 -14.20 -9.87 7.87
N TYR A 114 -13.49 -8.82 7.45
CA TYR A 114 -12.37 -8.91 6.50
C TYR A 114 -11.01 -9.11 7.18
N GLY A 115 -11.04 -9.34 8.49
CA GLY A 115 -9.86 -9.60 9.29
C GLY A 115 -9.15 -10.93 8.98
N PRO A 116 -7.98 -11.18 9.58
CA PRO A 116 -7.27 -10.27 10.47
C PRO A 116 -6.85 -8.98 9.75
N TYR A 117 -6.87 -7.84 10.43
CA TYR A 117 -6.46 -6.52 9.91
C TYR A 117 -4.99 -6.19 10.18
N VAL A 118 -4.23 -7.19 10.65
CA VAL A 118 -2.78 -7.13 10.84
C VAL A 118 -2.13 -8.06 9.82
N GLN A 119 -1.26 -7.54 8.96
CA GLN A 119 -0.75 -8.28 7.81
C GLN A 119 0.08 -9.51 8.19
N SER A 120 0.88 -9.46 9.27
CA SER A 120 1.63 -10.62 9.75
C SER A 120 0.73 -11.82 10.08
N LYS A 121 -0.52 -11.58 10.49
CA LYS A 121 -1.53 -12.61 10.77
C LYS A 121 -2.24 -13.14 9.52
N ARG A 122 -1.92 -12.64 8.33
CA ARG A 122 -2.57 -12.99 7.06
C ARG A 122 -1.70 -13.87 6.15
N ALA A 123 -0.60 -14.41 6.66
CA ALA A 123 0.36 -15.24 5.92
C ALA A 123 -0.27 -16.30 5.01
N HIS A 124 -1.30 -17.01 5.49
CA HIS A 124 -1.98 -18.05 4.71
C HIS A 124 -2.64 -17.51 3.43
N ILE A 125 -3.32 -16.36 3.52
CA ILE A 125 -4.00 -15.70 2.39
C ILE A 125 -2.98 -15.39 1.29
N TYR A 126 -1.83 -14.83 1.66
CA TYR A 126 -0.76 -14.55 0.70
C TYR A 126 -0.21 -15.83 0.06
N ARG A 127 0.00 -16.89 0.85
CA ARG A 127 0.51 -18.19 0.33
C ARG A 127 -0.44 -18.78 -0.72
N VAL A 128 -1.76 -18.68 -0.55
CA VAL A 128 -2.75 -19.11 -1.55
C VAL A 128 -2.56 -18.35 -2.88
N CYS A 129 -2.46 -17.02 -2.83
CA CYS A 129 -2.27 -16.20 -4.02
C CYS A 129 -0.90 -16.43 -4.69
N ILE A 130 0.17 -16.65 -3.92
CA ILE A 130 1.50 -16.95 -4.47
C ILE A 130 1.52 -18.31 -5.12
N LYS A 131 0.91 -19.32 -4.49
CA LYS A 131 0.77 -20.66 -5.08
C LYS A 131 0.07 -20.56 -6.43
N TYR A 132 -1.05 -19.84 -6.51
CA TYR A 132 -1.76 -19.57 -7.77
C TYR A 132 -0.83 -18.97 -8.84
N LEU A 133 -0.09 -17.90 -8.51
CA LEU A 133 0.84 -17.28 -9.46
C LEU A 133 1.96 -18.24 -9.89
N MET A 134 2.48 -19.06 -8.97
CA MET A 134 3.51 -20.06 -9.29
C MET A 134 3.01 -21.13 -10.26
N GLU A 135 1.78 -21.64 -10.06
CA GLU A 135 1.17 -22.63 -10.97
C GLU A 135 1.04 -22.09 -12.40
N GLN A 136 0.83 -20.79 -12.56
CA GLN A 136 0.77 -20.10 -13.86
C GLN A 136 2.15 -19.69 -14.41
N GLY A 137 3.23 -19.99 -13.71
CA GLY A 137 4.56 -19.51 -14.05
C GLY A 137 4.68 -17.98 -13.97
N ARG A 138 3.87 -17.32 -13.15
CA ARG A 138 3.93 -15.87 -12.85
C ARG A 138 4.67 -15.55 -11.56
N ALA A 139 5.20 -16.56 -10.89
CA ALA A 139 6.12 -16.41 -9.77
C ALA A 139 7.13 -17.57 -9.76
N TYR A 140 8.32 -17.35 -9.20
CA TYR A 140 9.39 -18.34 -9.15
C TYR A 140 10.31 -18.15 -7.94
N PRO A 141 10.96 -19.22 -7.45
CA PRO A 141 11.96 -19.11 -6.40
C PRO A 141 13.25 -18.48 -6.92
N CYS A 142 13.77 -17.52 -6.16
CA CYS A 142 15.04 -16.87 -6.40
C CYS A 142 15.99 -17.17 -5.24
N PHE A 143 17.16 -17.69 -5.59
CA PHE A 143 18.20 -18.14 -4.67
C PHE A 143 19.40 -17.17 -4.64
N CYS A 144 19.26 -15.99 -5.25
CA CYS A 144 20.33 -15.01 -5.25
C CYS A 144 20.61 -14.55 -3.82
N SER A 145 21.88 -14.61 -3.44
CA SER A 145 22.41 -14.00 -2.22
C SER A 145 22.33 -12.47 -2.28
N HIS A 146 22.52 -11.81 -1.14
CA HIS A 146 22.53 -10.35 -1.10
C HIS A 146 23.70 -9.79 -1.93
N GLU A 147 24.85 -10.44 -1.83
CA GLU A 147 26.09 -10.10 -2.54
C GLU A 147 25.88 -10.18 -4.06
N GLN A 148 25.23 -11.22 -4.56
CA GLN A 148 24.91 -11.33 -6.00
C GLN A 148 23.97 -10.22 -6.48
N ILE A 149 23.02 -9.79 -5.65
CA ILE A 149 22.12 -8.66 -5.98
C ILE A 149 22.89 -7.34 -6.03
N GLU A 150 23.86 -7.14 -5.12
CA GLU A 150 24.75 -5.97 -5.14
C GLU A 150 25.67 -5.97 -6.36
N GLU A 151 26.21 -7.14 -6.76
CA GLU A 151 27.00 -7.30 -7.98
C GLU A 151 26.20 -6.95 -9.24
N ILE A 152 24.97 -7.46 -9.37
CA ILE A 152 24.06 -7.11 -10.47
C ILE A 152 23.86 -5.59 -10.53
N ARG A 153 23.62 -4.96 -9.38
CA ARG A 153 23.42 -3.52 -9.29
C ARG A 153 24.67 -2.75 -9.71
N ALA A 154 25.85 -3.17 -9.26
CA ALA A 154 27.12 -2.53 -9.64
C ALA A 154 27.37 -2.64 -11.15
N VAL A 155 27.05 -3.78 -11.76
CA VAL A 155 27.11 -3.97 -13.22
C VAL A 155 26.14 -3.02 -13.93
N GLN A 156 24.89 -2.93 -13.47
CA GLN A 156 23.89 -2.04 -14.06
C GLN A 156 24.29 -0.56 -13.98
N GLU A 157 24.83 -0.13 -12.83
CA GLU A 157 25.33 1.23 -12.63
C GLU A 157 26.52 1.53 -13.55
N ALA A 158 27.46 0.59 -13.69
CA ALA A 158 28.61 0.72 -14.60
C ALA A 158 28.18 0.80 -16.08
N MET A 159 27.15 0.03 -16.45
CA MET A 159 26.56 0.03 -17.80
C MET A 159 25.59 1.20 -18.04
N LYS A 160 25.26 1.98 -17.00
CA LYS A 160 24.28 3.08 -17.05
C LYS A 160 22.89 2.65 -17.54
N VAL A 161 22.49 1.44 -17.17
CA VAL A 161 21.14 0.93 -17.40
C VAL A 161 20.26 1.12 -16.16
N VAL A 162 18.96 0.98 -16.30
CA VAL A 162 18.01 1.11 -15.18
C VAL A 162 18.31 0.03 -14.14
N PRO A 163 18.56 0.37 -12.87
CA PRO A 163 18.81 -0.63 -11.84
C PRO A 163 17.57 -1.47 -11.54
N GLY A 164 17.74 -2.77 -11.31
CA GLY A 164 16.63 -3.65 -10.95
C GLY A 164 16.93 -5.13 -11.15
N TYR A 165 15.97 -5.97 -10.79
CA TYR A 165 16.05 -7.41 -11.03
C TYR A 165 14.97 -7.79 -12.05
N TYR A 166 15.35 -7.90 -13.32
CA TYR A 166 14.44 -8.10 -14.45
C TYR A 166 15.20 -8.71 -15.63
N GLY A 167 14.47 -9.26 -16.61
CA GLY A 167 15.04 -9.69 -17.89
C GLY A 167 16.31 -10.55 -17.77
N GLU A 168 17.40 -10.10 -18.38
CA GLU A 168 18.71 -10.76 -18.34
C GLU A 168 19.40 -10.69 -16.96
N TYR A 169 19.09 -9.67 -16.16
CA TYR A 169 19.62 -9.51 -14.80
C TYR A 169 18.92 -10.43 -13.78
N ALA A 170 17.78 -11.00 -14.15
CA ALA A 170 17.02 -11.91 -13.29
C ALA A 170 17.56 -13.36 -13.39
N MET A 171 18.71 -13.63 -12.78
CA MET A 171 19.45 -14.90 -12.89
C MET A 171 18.61 -16.17 -12.65
N CYS A 172 17.71 -16.16 -11.66
CA CYS A 172 16.86 -17.30 -11.34
C CYS A 172 15.58 -17.39 -12.18
N ARG A 173 15.31 -16.44 -13.09
CA ARG A 173 14.04 -16.34 -13.81
C ARG A 173 13.77 -17.53 -14.73
N ASN A 174 14.83 -18.07 -15.34
CA ASN A 174 14.74 -19.08 -16.40
C ASN A 174 15.23 -20.47 -15.95
N ILE A 175 15.50 -20.69 -14.67
CA ILE A 175 15.80 -22.04 -14.17
C ILE A 175 14.57 -22.92 -14.31
N SER A 176 14.77 -24.21 -14.61
CA SER A 176 13.66 -25.14 -14.76
C SER A 176 12.99 -25.42 -13.40
N PRO A 177 11.71 -25.84 -13.37
CA PRO A 177 11.06 -26.28 -12.13
C PRO A 177 11.80 -27.43 -11.44
N GLU A 178 12.45 -28.29 -12.22
CA GLU A 178 13.27 -29.40 -11.71
C GLU A 178 14.53 -28.91 -10.99
N GLU A 179 15.25 -27.95 -11.59
CA GLU A 179 16.43 -27.34 -10.97
C GLU A 179 16.06 -26.60 -9.69
N ALA A 180 15.01 -25.78 -9.73
CA ALA A 180 14.48 -25.09 -8.56
C ALA A 180 14.13 -26.08 -7.43
N LEU A 181 13.46 -27.18 -7.76
CA LEU A 181 13.10 -28.22 -6.79
C LEU A 181 14.33 -28.88 -6.17
N ASN A 182 15.36 -29.17 -6.95
CA ASN A 182 16.60 -29.77 -6.45
C ASN A 182 17.34 -28.84 -5.47
N ARG A 183 17.41 -27.55 -5.79
CA ARG A 183 18.01 -26.53 -4.91
C ARG A 183 17.25 -26.36 -3.59
N ILE A 184 15.91 -26.38 -3.65
CA ILE A 184 15.06 -26.36 -2.45
C ILE A 184 15.30 -27.61 -1.60
N LYS A 185 15.33 -28.80 -2.22
CA LYS A 185 15.61 -30.07 -1.51
C LYS A 185 17.01 -30.11 -0.89
N ALA A 186 17.97 -29.41 -1.49
CA ALA A 186 19.31 -29.24 -0.93
C ALA A 186 19.36 -28.26 0.26
N GLY A 187 18.23 -27.63 0.62
CA GLY A 187 18.13 -26.73 1.77
C GLY A 187 18.60 -25.30 1.47
N GLU A 188 18.76 -24.93 0.20
CA GLU A 188 19.14 -23.57 -0.17
C GLU A 188 18.02 -22.57 0.15
N LYS A 189 18.38 -21.44 0.77
CA LYS A 189 17.42 -20.39 1.11
C LYS A 189 16.97 -19.66 -0.16
N TYR A 190 15.70 -19.30 -0.20
CA TYR A 190 15.13 -18.57 -1.33
C TYR A 190 14.06 -17.58 -0.90
N VAL A 191 13.77 -16.66 -1.81
CA VAL A 191 12.57 -15.81 -1.81
C VAL A 191 11.70 -16.20 -3.00
N ILE A 192 10.41 -15.84 -3.00
CA ILE A 192 9.59 -15.94 -4.21
C ILE A 192 9.50 -14.56 -4.85
N ARG A 193 9.81 -14.48 -6.15
CA ARG A 193 9.65 -13.28 -6.97
C ARG A 193 8.46 -13.42 -7.89
N PHE A 194 7.75 -12.32 -8.09
CA PHE A 194 6.81 -12.17 -9.19
C PHE A 194 7.60 -12.12 -10.50
N ARG A 195 7.10 -12.79 -11.54
CA ARG A 195 7.68 -12.74 -12.88
C ARG A 195 6.92 -11.69 -13.68
N SER A 196 7.45 -10.48 -13.78
CA SER A 196 6.85 -9.42 -14.59
C SER A 196 6.88 -9.79 -16.07
N LEU A 197 5.83 -9.43 -16.80
CA LEU A 197 5.68 -9.58 -18.25
C LEU A 197 5.66 -8.21 -18.96
N GLY A 198 5.79 -7.11 -18.22
CA GLY A 198 5.86 -5.79 -18.82
C GLY A 198 7.27 -5.42 -19.28
N ASN A 199 7.36 -4.23 -19.86
CA ASN A 199 8.57 -3.70 -20.47
C ASN A 199 8.64 -2.21 -20.20
N HIS A 200 9.74 -1.73 -19.61
CA HIS A 200 9.92 -0.31 -19.28
C HIS A 200 9.93 0.63 -20.50
N ASN A 201 10.08 0.08 -21.72
CA ASN A 201 9.97 0.85 -22.97
C ASN A 201 8.51 1.07 -23.40
N ASP A 202 7.59 0.24 -22.89
CA ASP A 202 6.16 0.38 -23.09
C ASP A 202 5.55 1.19 -21.95
N LYS A 203 4.38 1.78 -22.21
CA LYS A 203 3.65 2.57 -21.21
C LYS A 203 2.40 1.83 -20.72
N VAL A 204 2.03 2.14 -19.49
CA VAL A 204 0.70 1.89 -18.93
C VAL A 204 0.11 3.24 -18.54
N THR A 205 -1.18 3.40 -18.82
CA THR A 205 -1.95 4.58 -18.41
C THR A 205 -2.98 4.16 -17.38
N PHE A 206 -3.12 4.94 -16.32
CA PHE A 206 -4.19 4.80 -15.35
C PHE A 206 -4.77 6.18 -15.02
N HIS A 207 -6.02 6.19 -14.60
CA HIS A 207 -6.70 7.39 -14.15
C HIS A 207 -6.58 7.50 -12.62
N ASP A 208 -5.97 8.59 -12.15
CA ASP A 208 -5.94 8.97 -10.74
C ASP A 208 -7.04 9.98 -10.46
N LEU A 209 -7.84 9.77 -9.42
CA LEU A 209 -8.98 10.63 -9.10
C LEU A 209 -8.58 12.07 -8.77
N ILE A 210 -7.34 12.31 -8.34
CA ILE A 210 -6.82 13.66 -8.06
C ILE A 210 -6.03 14.17 -9.26
N ARG A 211 -5.17 13.34 -9.84
CA ARG A 211 -4.16 13.78 -10.83
C ARG A 211 -4.57 13.58 -12.28
N GLY A 212 -5.72 12.98 -12.53
CA GLY A 212 -6.19 12.63 -13.87
C GLY A 212 -5.36 11.50 -14.49
N ASP A 213 -5.25 11.52 -15.82
CA ASP A 213 -4.57 10.45 -16.56
C ASP A 213 -3.04 10.54 -16.41
N ILE A 214 -2.44 9.49 -15.85
CA ILE A 214 -1.00 9.35 -15.70
C ILE A 214 -0.52 8.22 -16.63
N SER A 215 0.43 8.54 -17.50
CA SER A 215 1.10 7.56 -18.37
C SER A 215 2.56 7.39 -17.96
N ILE A 216 2.92 6.18 -17.51
CA ILE A 216 4.23 5.83 -16.96
C ILE A 216 4.72 4.51 -17.56
N ALA A 217 6.01 4.21 -17.45
CA ALA A 217 6.58 2.94 -17.89
C ALA A 217 5.87 1.74 -17.23
N GLN A 218 5.69 0.65 -17.98
CA GLN A 218 5.20 -0.60 -17.40
C GLN A 218 6.20 -1.15 -16.38
N ASN A 219 5.71 -1.97 -15.44
CA ASN A 219 6.58 -2.75 -14.58
C ASN A 219 7.32 -3.78 -15.42
N ASP A 220 8.64 -3.86 -15.26
CA ASP A 220 9.49 -4.95 -15.74
C ASP A 220 10.20 -5.68 -14.58
N LEU A 221 10.06 -5.16 -13.35
CA LEU A 221 10.75 -5.65 -12.17
C LEU A 221 10.13 -6.95 -11.66
N ASP A 222 10.98 -7.95 -11.43
CA ASP A 222 10.64 -9.18 -10.73
C ASP A 222 10.73 -8.95 -9.21
N VAL A 223 9.73 -8.23 -8.70
CA VAL A 223 9.63 -7.87 -7.28
C VAL A 223 9.52 -9.11 -6.39
N VAL A 224 10.17 -9.09 -5.23
CA VAL A 224 9.97 -10.13 -4.21
C VAL A 224 8.54 -10.05 -3.71
N ILE A 225 7.82 -11.17 -3.71
CA ILE A 225 6.43 -11.27 -3.21
C ILE A 225 6.32 -12.16 -1.96
N MET A 226 7.34 -12.96 -1.65
CA MET A 226 7.51 -13.62 -0.35
C MET A 226 8.98 -13.64 0.03
N LYS A 227 9.29 -13.12 1.21
CA LYS A 227 10.62 -13.13 1.81
C LYS A 227 10.95 -14.54 2.33
N SER A 228 12.20 -14.75 2.73
CA SER A 228 12.67 -16.03 3.27
C SER A 228 12.01 -16.43 4.60
N ASP A 229 11.43 -15.47 5.32
CA ASP A 229 10.65 -15.70 6.55
C ASP A 229 9.19 -16.13 6.26
N GLY A 230 8.79 -16.20 4.99
CA GLY A 230 7.43 -16.58 4.57
C GLY A 230 6.42 -15.44 4.55
N LEU A 231 6.78 -14.23 4.97
CA LEU A 231 5.91 -13.05 4.89
C LEU A 231 6.02 -12.37 3.52
N PRO A 232 4.95 -11.72 3.04
CA PRO A 232 4.99 -10.99 1.79
C PRO A 232 5.79 -9.68 1.91
N THR A 233 6.05 -9.05 0.77
CA THR A 233 6.46 -7.63 0.73
C THR A 233 5.24 -6.73 0.56
N TYR A 234 5.44 -5.43 0.78
CA TYR A 234 4.39 -4.41 0.65
C TYR A 234 3.59 -4.52 -0.66
N HIS A 235 4.25 -4.59 -1.82
CA HIS A 235 3.53 -4.55 -3.11
C HIS A 235 2.55 -5.71 -3.26
N PHE A 236 2.93 -6.90 -2.80
CA PHE A 236 2.09 -8.07 -2.89
C PHE A 236 0.98 -8.05 -1.84
N ALA A 237 1.31 -7.71 -0.59
CA ALA A 237 0.33 -7.60 0.48
C ALA A 237 -0.74 -6.54 0.18
N HIS A 238 -0.33 -5.39 -0.37
CA HIS A 238 -1.23 -4.33 -0.87
C HIS A 238 -2.26 -4.87 -1.86
N ALA A 239 -1.80 -5.55 -2.93
CA ALA A 239 -2.71 -6.05 -3.96
C ALA A 239 -3.67 -7.12 -3.44
N VAL A 240 -3.18 -8.03 -2.60
CA VAL A 240 -3.98 -9.12 -2.03
C VAL A 240 -4.99 -8.60 -1.01
N ASP A 241 -4.57 -7.72 -0.10
CA ASP A 241 -5.44 -7.25 0.97
C ASP A 241 -6.46 -6.23 0.49
N ASP A 242 -6.09 -5.32 -0.42
CA ASP A 242 -7.07 -4.36 -0.95
C ASP A 242 -8.18 -5.10 -1.71
N HIS A 243 -7.85 -6.19 -2.41
CA HIS A 243 -8.84 -7.06 -3.06
C HIS A 243 -9.73 -7.80 -2.05
N PHE A 244 -9.15 -8.51 -1.08
CA PHE A 244 -9.95 -9.30 -0.13
C PHE A 244 -10.63 -8.46 0.95
N MET A 245 -10.21 -7.21 1.18
CA MET A 245 -10.92 -6.24 2.02
C MET A 245 -11.90 -5.38 1.22
N ARG A 246 -12.05 -5.66 -0.09
CA ARG A 246 -13.01 -5.00 -0.99
C ARG A 246 -12.84 -3.48 -1.07
N THR A 247 -11.58 -3.04 -1.11
CA THR A 247 -11.21 -1.63 -1.25
C THR A 247 -11.61 -1.14 -2.63
N THR A 248 -12.35 -0.04 -2.70
CA THR A 248 -12.75 0.57 -3.99
C THR A 248 -11.82 1.70 -4.37
N THR A 249 -11.34 2.47 -3.40
CA THR A 249 -10.47 3.63 -3.63
C THR A 249 -9.28 3.66 -2.68
N VAL A 250 -8.09 3.67 -3.27
CA VAL A 250 -6.81 3.73 -2.58
C VAL A 250 -6.36 5.18 -2.49
N LEU A 251 -6.53 5.78 -1.30
CA LEU A 251 -5.97 7.08 -0.97
C LEU A 251 -4.60 6.91 -0.30
N ARG A 252 -3.57 7.53 -0.87
CA ARG A 252 -2.19 7.52 -0.34
C ARG A 252 -1.38 8.69 -0.86
N GLY A 253 -0.20 8.94 -0.28
CA GLY A 253 0.68 10.00 -0.76
C GLY A 253 1.27 9.73 -2.16
N GLU A 254 1.56 10.80 -2.90
CA GLU A 254 2.09 10.76 -4.27
C GLU A 254 3.44 10.06 -4.43
N GLU A 255 4.20 9.84 -3.35
CA GLU A 255 5.42 9.03 -3.39
C GLU A 255 5.19 7.61 -3.90
N TRP A 256 3.94 7.11 -3.83
CA TRP A 256 3.58 5.77 -4.27
C TRP A 256 3.17 5.68 -5.75
N ILE A 257 3.12 6.79 -6.49
CA ILE A 257 2.77 6.77 -7.93
C ILE A 257 3.72 5.87 -8.71
N ALA A 258 5.02 5.93 -8.42
CA ALA A 258 6.03 5.09 -9.07
C ALA A 258 5.82 3.58 -8.84
N SER A 259 5.03 3.19 -7.83
CA SER A 259 4.69 1.79 -7.55
C SER A 259 3.43 1.32 -8.27
N VAL A 260 2.61 2.22 -8.82
CA VAL A 260 1.34 1.86 -9.46
C VAL A 260 1.52 0.85 -10.60
N PRO A 261 2.53 0.93 -11.49
CA PRO A 261 2.72 -0.07 -12.53
C PRO A 261 2.88 -1.49 -12.00
N ILE A 262 3.57 -1.66 -10.86
CA ILE A 262 3.71 -2.94 -10.18
C ILE A 262 2.35 -3.43 -9.70
N HIS A 263 1.57 -2.54 -9.07
CA HIS A 263 0.24 -2.88 -8.56
C HIS A 263 -0.71 -3.26 -9.70
N LEU A 264 -0.79 -2.46 -10.77
CA LEU A 264 -1.62 -2.77 -11.94
C LEU A 264 -1.30 -4.15 -12.52
N GLU A 265 -0.01 -4.51 -12.62
CA GLU A 265 0.40 -5.82 -13.10
C GLU A 265 0.01 -6.95 -12.14
N LEU A 266 0.19 -6.75 -10.82
CA LEU A 266 -0.18 -7.74 -9.80
C LEU A 266 -1.69 -8.00 -9.80
N PHE A 267 -2.52 -6.96 -9.79
CA PHE A 267 -3.98 -7.09 -9.89
C PHE A 267 -4.39 -7.84 -11.16
N LYS A 268 -3.80 -7.50 -12.31
CA LYS A 268 -4.04 -8.20 -13.58
C LYS A 268 -3.62 -9.68 -13.51
N ALA A 269 -2.45 -9.98 -12.94
CA ALA A 269 -1.92 -11.35 -12.87
C ALA A 269 -2.73 -12.24 -11.90
N LEU A 270 -3.31 -11.64 -10.85
CA LEU A 270 -4.20 -12.31 -9.90
C LEU A 270 -5.66 -12.35 -10.38
N ASN A 271 -5.97 -11.72 -11.51
CA ASN A 271 -7.33 -11.54 -12.02
C ASN A 271 -8.26 -10.82 -11.03
N PHE A 272 -7.71 -9.85 -10.30
CA PHE A 272 -8.44 -9.01 -9.34
C PHE A 272 -8.91 -7.71 -10.02
N PRO A 273 -10.12 -7.21 -9.67
CA PRO A 273 -10.56 -5.88 -10.10
C PRO A 273 -9.64 -4.80 -9.55
N LEU A 274 -9.35 -3.80 -10.36
CA LEU A 274 -8.52 -2.67 -9.96
C LEU A 274 -9.35 -1.71 -9.07
N PRO A 275 -8.82 -1.27 -7.91
CA PRO A 275 -9.38 -0.13 -7.22
C PRO A 275 -9.02 1.17 -7.97
N ASN A 276 -9.79 2.22 -7.70
CA ASN A 276 -9.39 3.57 -8.06
C ASN A 276 -8.17 3.99 -7.22
N TYR A 277 -7.35 4.87 -7.76
CA TYR A 277 -6.25 5.49 -7.04
C TYR A 277 -6.48 6.99 -6.90
N ALA A 278 -6.13 7.54 -5.74
CA ALA A 278 -6.10 8.96 -5.49
C ALA A 278 -4.81 9.30 -4.74
N HIS A 279 -3.86 9.93 -5.43
CA HIS A 279 -2.53 10.22 -4.87
C HIS A 279 -2.44 11.65 -4.34
N LEU A 280 -2.57 11.79 -3.02
CA LEU A 280 -2.56 13.08 -2.32
C LEU A 280 -1.19 13.77 -2.43
N PRO A 281 -1.16 15.11 -2.58
CA PRO A 281 0.08 15.88 -2.58
C PRO A 281 0.78 15.78 -1.21
N VAL A 282 2.11 15.87 -1.22
CA VAL A 282 2.86 15.95 0.04
C VAL A 282 2.68 17.31 0.72
N ILE A 283 2.66 17.29 2.05
CA ILE A 283 2.77 18.51 2.86
C ILE A 283 4.23 19.01 2.79
N MET A 284 4.38 20.26 2.36
CA MET A 284 5.64 20.94 2.11
C MET A 284 5.88 22.03 3.15
N LYS A 285 7.13 22.43 3.36
CA LYS A 285 7.53 23.56 4.19
C LYS A 285 8.50 24.43 3.42
N LEU A 286 8.47 25.74 3.69
CA LEU A 286 9.47 26.68 3.20
C LEU A 286 10.73 26.59 4.06
N ASP A 287 11.87 26.36 3.40
CA ASP A 287 13.20 26.34 4.01
C ASP A 287 14.11 27.24 3.17
N ASN A 288 14.43 28.42 3.71
CA ASN A 288 15.23 29.45 3.03
C ASN A 288 14.72 29.78 1.62
N GLY A 289 13.39 29.88 1.46
CA GLY A 289 12.74 30.19 0.18
C GLY A 289 12.53 28.99 -0.75
N ASN A 290 13.08 27.81 -0.42
CA ASN A 290 12.87 26.59 -1.19
C ASN A 290 11.77 25.73 -0.54
N ARG A 291 10.90 25.13 -1.37
CA ARG A 291 9.92 24.16 -0.90
C ARG A 291 10.60 22.81 -0.67
N ARG A 292 10.40 22.23 0.51
CA ARG A 292 10.82 20.85 0.81
C ARG A 292 9.72 20.08 1.51
N LYS A 293 9.75 18.75 1.44
CA LYS A 293 8.82 17.89 2.20
C LYS A 293 8.99 18.15 3.70
N LEU A 294 7.88 18.14 4.43
CA LEU A 294 7.88 18.16 5.89
C LEU A 294 8.66 16.96 6.41
N SER A 295 9.64 17.20 7.28
CA SER A 295 10.66 16.23 7.62
C SER A 295 10.56 15.76 9.06
N LYS A 296 10.46 14.45 9.24
CA LYS A 296 10.52 13.79 10.55
C LYS A 296 11.74 14.18 11.41
N ARG A 297 12.85 14.60 10.79
CA ARG A 297 14.11 14.90 11.49
C ARG A 297 14.32 16.38 11.79
N LYS A 298 13.70 17.27 10.99
CA LYS A 298 13.96 18.73 11.06
C LYS A 298 12.78 19.52 11.62
N ASP A 299 11.58 18.96 11.58
CA ASP A 299 10.34 19.66 11.86
C ASP A 299 9.60 18.96 12.99
N PRO A 300 9.52 19.55 14.19
CA PRO A 300 8.70 19.02 15.29
C PRO A 300 7.25 18.79 14.88
N GLU A 301 6.68 19.69 14.09
CA GLU A 301 5.31 19.65 13.57
C GLU A 301 5.05 18.52 12.56
N ALA A 302 6.10 17.79 12.15
CA ALA A 302 5.92 16.55 11.39
C ALA A 302 5.20 15.49 12.23
N SER A 303 5.33 15.53 13.55
CA SER A 303 4.68 14.61 14.48
C SER A 303 3.34 15.16 14.94
N VAL A 304 2.30 14.33 14.86
CA VAL A 304 0.98 14.69 15.39
C VAL A 304 1.00 14.91 16.90
N ALA A 305 1.89 14.23 17.63
CA ALA A 305 2.05 14.42 19.08
C ALA A 305 2.42 15.87 19.45
N HIS A 306 3.17 16.56 18.59
CA HIS A 306 3.56 17.96 18.81
C HIS A 306 2.32 18.86 18.99
N PHE A 307 1.31 18.72 18.14
CA PHE A 307 0.09 19.54 18.24
C PHE A 307 -0.72 19.23 19.50
N ILE A 308 -0.74 17.97 19.93
CA ILE A 308 -1.42 17.55 21.17
C ILE A 308 -0.69 18.16 22.38
N GLU A 309 0.63 18.06 22.42
CA GLU A 309 1.48 18.54 23.52
C GLU A 309 1.46 20.07 23.65
N GLU A 310 1.48 20.78 22.52
CA GLU A 310 1.35 22.25 22.47
C GLU A 310 -0.09 22.74 22.70
N GLY A 311 -1.07 21.83 22.82
CA GLY A 311 -2.45 22.17 23.16
C GLY A 311 -3.27 22.78 22.02
N PHE A 312 -2.95 22.47 20.77
CA PHE A 312 -3.76 22.90 19.62
C PHE A 312 -5.17 22.28 19.70
N PRO A 313 -6.25 23.05 19.50
CA PRO A 313 -7.58 22.49 19.42
C PRO A 313 -7.69 21.52 18.23
N LYS A 314 -8.13 20.29 18.48
CA LYS A 314 -8.27 19.26 17.45
C LYS A 314 -9.09 19.70 16.24
N GLU A 315 -10.18 20.44 16.47
CA GLU A 315 -11.04 20.93 15.38
C GLU A 315 -10.33 21.98 14.52
N SER A 316 -9.43 22.78 15.08
CA SER A 316 -8.62 23.73 14.32
C SER A 316 -7.64 23.02 13.39
N LEU A 317 -6.97 21.96 13.86
CA LEU A 317 -6.06 21.19 13.01
C LEU A 317 -6.84 20.44 11.90
N LYS A 318 -8.00 19.85 12.22
CA LYS A 318 -8.87 19.20 11.23
C LYS A 318 -9.34 20.18 10.16
N ALA A 319 -9.83 21.35 10.55
CA ALA A 319 -10.28 22.39 9.63
C ALA A 319 -9.13 22.88 8.72
N TYR A 320 -7.94 23.10 9.29
CA TYR A 320 -6.75 23.47 8.54
C TYR A 320 -6.36 22.39 7.50
N LEU A 321 -6.33 21.12 7.91
CA LEU A 321 -6.07 20.02 6.98
C LEU A 321 -7.15 19.89 5.89
N MET A 322 -8.41 20.22 6.19
CA MET A 322 -9.49 20.24 5.20
C MET A 322 -9.37 21.42 4.23
N SER A 323 -8.94 22.61 4.68
CA SER A 323 -8.61 23.74 3.80
C SER A 323 -7.50 23.39 2.82
N ILE A 324 -6.52 22.59 3.27
CA ILE A 324 -5.46 22.03 2.42
C ILE A 324 -6.03 20.98 1.45
N ALA A 325 -6.96 20.15 1.93
CA ALA A 325 -7.55 19.08 1.14
C ALA A 325 -8.46 19.60 0.01
N ASN A 326 -9.28 20.61 0.27
CA ASN A 326 -10.32 21.06 -0.65
C ASN A 326 -10.36 22.59 -0.73
N SER A 327 -10.02 23.11 -1.91
CA SER A 327 -9.93 24.54 -2.21
C SER A 327 -11.23 25.34 -1.99
N ASN A 328 -12.38 24.66 -1.99
CA ASN A 328 -13.70 25.25 -1.74
C ASN A 328 -14.12 25.18 -0.27
N PHE A 329 -13.32 24.60 0.64
CA PHE A 329 -13.68 24.48 2.05
C PHE A 329 -13.76 25.86 2.71
N GLU A 330 -12.78 26.74 2.52
CA GLU A 330 -12.80 28.09 3.12
C GLU A 330 -14.02 28.92 2.68
N GLU A 331 -14.36 28.87 1.39
CA GLU A 331 -15.58 29.49 0.86
C GLU A 331 -16.83 28.90 1.53
N TRP A 332 -16.90 27.58 1.65
CA TRP A 332 -18.01 26.90 2.32
C TRP A 332 -18.12 27.30 3.79
N THR A 333 -17.02 27.40 4.54
CA THR A 333 -17.04 27.82 5.95
C THR A 333 -17.56 29.25 6.13
N THR A 334 -17.21 30.15 5.19
CA THR A 334 -17.67 31.54 5.19
C THR A 334 -19.17 31.63 4.97
N ILE A 335 -19.72 30.83 4.04
CA ILE A 335 -21.14 30.81 3.70
C ILE A 335 -21.98 30.16 4.81
N ASN A 336 -21.51 29.06 5.39
CA ASN A 336 -22.29 28.25 6.34
C ASN A 336 -22.03 28.65 7.80
N HIS A 337 -21.06 29.52 8.07
CA HIS A 337 -20.64 29.91 9.41
C HIS A 337 -20.29 28.70 10.32
N SER A 338 -19.75 27.64 9.71
CA SER A 338 -19.40 26.38 10.36
C SER A 338 -18.00 25.95 9.91
N PHE A 339 -17.23 25.37 10.83
CA PHE A 339 -15.95 24.70 10.55
C PHE A 339 -16.07 23.19 10.68
N ASP A 340 -17.31 22.68 10.84
CA ASP A 340 -17.55 21.26 10.98
C ASP A 340 -17.31 20.56 9.64
N ILE A 341 -16.22 19.79 9.58
CA ILE A 341 -15.84 19.05 8.38
C ILE A 341 -16.84 17.94 8.06
N ASP A 342 -17.66 17.49 9.02
CA ASP A 342 -18.64 16.42 8.80
C ASP A 342 -19.82 16.92 7.97
N GLU A 343 -20.16 18.21 8.07
CA GLU A 343 -21.20 18.90 7.29
C GLU A 343 -20.72 19.27 5.86
N PHE A 344 -19.41 19.42 5.67
CA PHE A 344 -18.81 19.72 4.36
C PHE A 344 -18.89 18.51 3.42
N LYS A 345 -18.94 18.70 2.10
CA LYS A 345 -18.86 17.60 1.12
C LYS A 345 -17.57 17.64 0.34
N PHE A 346 -16.78 16.58 0.45
CA PHE A 346 -15.50 16.45 -0.20
C PHE A 346 -15.64 16.18 -1.70
N SER A 347 -14.73 16.75 -2.50
CA SER A 347 -14.63 16.49 -3.93
C SER A 347 -13.17 16.31 -4.36
N PHE A 348 -12.86 15.21 -5.05
CA PHE A 348 -11.52 15.00 -5.59
C PHE A 348 -11.08 16.11 -6.56
N ASP A 349 -12.01 16.65 -7.37
CA ASP A 349 -11.76 17.73 -8.33
C ASP A 349 -11.35 19.06 -7.67
N LYS A 350 -11.56 19.19 -6.36
CA LYS A 350 -11.23 20.39 -5.59
C LYS A 350 -9.93 20.27 -4.81
N MET A 351 -9.22 19.14 -4.94
CA MET A 351 -7.87 18.96 -4.39
C MET A 351 -6.81 19.69 -5.20
N SER A 352 -5.79 20.21 -4.52
CA SER A 352 -4.58 20.74 -5.17
C SER A 352 -3.73 19.61 -5.74
N LEU A 353 -3.13 19.84 -6.91
CA LEU A 353 -2.13 18.94 -7.52
C LEU A 353 -0.71 19.20 -6.99
N ASP A 354 -0.45 20.43 -6.56
CA ASP A 354 0.85 20.86 -6.07
C ASP A 354 1.02 20.51 -4.59
N GLY A 355 2.26 20.23 -4.19
CA GLY A 355 2.64 20.08 -2.79
C GLY A 355 2.16 21.28 -1.98
N VAL A 356 1.36 21.01 -0.95
CA VAL A 356 0.67 22.07 -0.19
C VAL A 356 1.60 22.58 0.90
N LEU A 357 1.77 23.90 0.95
CA LEU A 357 2.59 24.54 1.98
C LEU A 357 1.89 24.43 3.34
N PHE A 358 2.63 23.91 4.32
CA PHE A 358 2.29 23.93 5.73
C PHE A 358 2.31 25.38 6.24
#